data_AF-A0AA89C9U6-F1
#
_entry.id   AF-A0AA89C9U6-F1
#
_cell.length_a   1.000
_cell.length_b   1.000
_cell.length_c   1.000
_cell.angle_alpha   90.00
_cell.angle_beta   90.00
_cell.angle_gamma   90.00
#
_symmetry.space_group_name_H-M   'P 1'
#
loop_
_entity.id
_entity.type
_entity.pdbx_description
1 polymer ?
#
loop_
_entity_poly.entity_id
_entity_poly.type
_entity_poly.pdbx_seq_one_letter_code
_entity_poly.pdbx_strand_id
1 'polypeptide(L)'
;MHKDKKHYKSPFLIQYGDMRIPHLPYTKMSGARKKAFDESFKFLFVREPYGRLFAGYVDKFFSPNAFYWHLIGKYIQNLTRPYENRTVCAHDVTFKEFIKYVIQSEKDFKNRDRHFSPQYGHCKPCDIKYSFVGKMETFKTDAMYVLDIINNRSNNAITFSEHFKEESDIESIKEKTRYWFSDMSTLAKCTPKSEIFLRMWRNFQIRGIISKKAYFPVSKYEFYRVTGKMFERLALKAYNRFKDNKERKKNKMEALLEAYSQIDREDMMKLKEIVRPDCDLFGYDSEPEYLFRIDEKSLPNFKYLDVGY
;
A
#
# COMPACT_ATOMS: atom_id res chain seq x y z
N MET A 1 -4.53 -47.12 -9.71
CA MET A 1 -5.01 -45.72 -9.68
C MET A 1 -3.95 -44.83 -9.06
N HIS A 2 -2.97 -44.36 -9.84
CA HIS A 2 -2.09 -43.28 -9.39
C HIS A 2 -2.82 -41.97 -9.65
N LYS A 3 -3.31 -41.32 -8.58
CA LYS A 3 -3.67 -39.91 -8.65
C LYS A 3 -2.38 -39.15 -8.85
N ASP A 4 -2.17 -38.60 -10.05
CA ASP A 4 -1.13 -37.60 -10.29
C ASP A 4 -1.24 -36.53 -9.20
N LYS A 5 -0.21 -36.43 -8.36
CA LYS A 5 -0.09 -35.36 -7.39
C LYS A 5 0.04 -34.07 -8.19
N LYS A 6 -1.07 -33.33 -8.34
CA LYS A 6 -1.05 -31.96 -8.86
C LYS A 6 0.00 -31.17 -8.06
N HIS A 7 1.08 -30.77 -8.72
CA HIS A 7 2.09 -29.90 -8.12
C HIS A 7 1.47 -28.51 -7.93
N TYR A 8 0.99 -28.24 -6.72
CA TYR A 8 0.52 -26.92 -6.34
C TYR A 8 1.70 -25.96 -6.31
N LYS A 9 1.73 -24.99 -7.23
CA LYS A 9 2.67 -23.87 -7.13
C LYS A 9 2.04 -22.81 -6.23
N SER A 10 2.69 -22.51 -5.10
CA SER A 10 2.34 -21.33 -4.31
C SER A 10 2.53 -20.08 -5.17
N PRO A 11 1.59 -19.11 -5.15
CA PRO A 11 1.75 -17.84 -5.87
C PRO A 11 2.99 -17.06 -5.48
N PHE A 12 3.55 -17.30 -4.28
CA PHE A 12 4.81 -16.70 -3.82
C PHE A 12 6.05 -17.31 -4.48
N LEU A 13 5.91 -18.41 -5.23
CA LEU A 13 6.99 -19.04 -5.99
C LEU A 13 7.04 -18.60 -7.45
N ILE A 14 6.10 -17.74 -7.90
CA ILE A 14 6.09 -17.17 -9.25
C ILE A 14 7.17 -16.10 -9.34
N GLN A 15 8.14 -16.27 -10.25
CA GLN A 15 9.25 -15.34 -10.41
C GLN A 15 8.95 -14.25 -11.45
N TYR A 16 9.66 -13.12 -11.33
CA TYR A 16 9.69 -12.07 -12.33
C TYR A 16 10.28 -12.62 -13.64
N GLY A 17 9.41 -12.90 -14.62
CA GLY A 17 9.76 -13.58 -15.88
C GLY A 17 8.79 -14.71 -16.26
N ASP A 18 8.10 -15.30 -15.28
CA ASP A 18 7.06 -16.30 -15.51
C ASP A 18 5.83 -15.71 -16.23
N MET A 19 5.59 -14.41 -16.03
CA MET A 19 4.62 -13.63 -16.78
C MET A 19 5.33 -12.82 -17.87
N ARG A 20 5.10 -13.17 -19.14
CA ARG A 20 5.44 -12.31 -20.27
C ARG A 20 4.45 -11.14 -20.30
N ILE A 21 4.85 -10.00 -19.75
CA ILE A 21 4.08 -8.75 -19.88
C ILE A 21 4.62 -7.98 -21.08
N PRO A 22 3.87 -7.86 -22.20
CA PRO A 22 4.22 -6.89 -23.21
C PRO A 22 3.85 -5.50 -22.68
N HIS A 23 4.84 -4.71 -22.27
CA HIS A 23 4.68 -3.30 -21.90
C HIS A 23 4.35 -2.38 -23.11
N LEU A 24 3.64 -2.89 -24.11
CA LEU A 24 3.30 -2.12 -25.30
C LEU A 24 2.07 -1.24 -25.01
N PRO A 25 2.13 0.06 -25.37
CA PRO A 25 0.96 0.92 -25.32
C PRO A 25 -0.15 0.34 -26.20
N TYR A 26 -1.37 0.25 -25.66
CA TYR A 26 -2.57 -0.25 -26.38
C TYR A 26 -2.74 0.38 -27.78
N THR A 27 -2.43 1.68 -27.90
CA THR A 27 -2.53 2.45 -29.15
C THR A 27 -1.52 2.08 -30.22
N LYS A 28 -0.46 1.35 -29.88
CA LYS A 28 0.60 0.91 -30.83
C LYS A 28 0.48 -0.56 -31.21
N MET A 29 -0.59 -1.24 -30.82
CA MET A 29 -0.80 -2.66 -31.13
C MET A 29 -1.44 -2.83 -32.51
N SER A 30 -0.82 -3.62 -33.38
CA SER A 30 -1.33 -3.97 -34.71
C SER A 30 -1.18 -5.46 -35.01
N GLY A 31 -1.88 -5.92 -36.05
CA GLY A 31 -1.80 -7.30 -36.55
C GLY A 31 -2.07 -8.35 -35.47
N ALA A 32 -1.23 -9.40 -35.46
CA ALA A 32 -1.36 -10.52 -34.53
C ALA A 32 -1.33 -10.12 -33.04
N ARG A 33 -0.63 -9.04 -32.68
CA ARG A 33 -0.58 -8.56 -31.29
C ARG A 33 -1.90 -7.97 -30.85
N LYS A 34 -2.55 -7.17 -31.70
CA LYS A 34 -3.88 -6.61 -31.41
C LYS A 34 -4.91 -7.73 -31.27
N LYS A 35 -4.90 -8.70 -32.19
CA LYS A 35 -5.77 -9.88 -32.10
C LYS A 35 -5.56 -10.65 -30.79
N ALA A 36 -4.32 -10.97 -30.44
CA ALA A 36 -3.99 -11.65 -29.18
C ALA A 36 -4.40 -10.83 -27.94
N PHE A 37 -4.24 -9.51 -27.98
CA PHE A 37 -4.75 -8.64 -26.92
C PHE A 37 -6.26 -8.73 -26.84
N ASP A 38 -6.99 -8.48 -27.93
CA ASP A 38 -8.45 -8.44 -27.94
C ASP A 38 -9.07 -9.78 -27.46
N GLU A 39 -8.50 -10.91 -27.87
CA GLU A 39 -8.93 -12.28 -27.48
C GLU A 39 -8.46 -12.71 -26.07
N SER A 40 -7.50 -12.01 -25.47
CA SER A 40 -7.00 -12.37 -24.14
C SER A 40 -8.03 -12.15 -23.03
N PHE A 41 -7.97 -13.02 -22.01
CA PHE A 41 -8.63 -12.76 -20.73
C PHE A 41 -7.89 -11.65 -20.00
N LYS A 42 -8.56 -10.52 -19.79
CA LYS A 42 -7.99 -9.33 -19.15
C LYS A 42 -8.67 -9.15 -17.81
N PHE A 43 -7.89 -8.95 -16.77
CA PHE A 43 -8.44 -8.66 -15.45
C PHE A 43 -7.78 -7.43 -14.85
N LEU A 44 -8.52 -6.75 -13.98
CA LEU A 44 -8.09 -5.58 -13.24
C LEU A 44 -8.40 -5.78 -11.75
N PHE A 45 -7.51 -5.34 -10.87
CA PHE A 45 -7.79 -5.21 -9.45
C PHE A 45 -7.86 -3.74 -9.06
N VAL A 46 -8.99 -3.34 -8.49
CA VAL A 46 -9.26 -1.97 -8.02
C VAL A 46 -9.33 -1.93 -6.50
N ARG A 47 -9.21 -0.74 -5.93
CA ARG A 47 -9.22 -0.54 -4.48
C ARG A 47 -10.00 0.71 -4.14
N GLU A 48 -10.64 0.71 -2.98
CA GLU A 48 -11.32 1.89 -2.45
C GLU A 48 -10.34 3.10 -2.44
N PRO A 49 -10.67 4.22 -3.12
CA PRO A 49 -9.73 5.30 -3.39
C PRO A 49 -9.09 5.96 -2.15
N TYR A 50 -9.86 6.23 -1.10
CA TYR A 50 -9.34 6.88 0.11
C TYR A 50 -8.35 5.97 0.85
N GLY A 51 -8.70 4.69 0.97
CA GLY A 51 -7.85 3.65 1.54
C GLY A 51 -6.62 3.34 0.69
N ARG A 52 -6.68 3.57 -0.64
CA ARG A 52 -5.53 3.48 -1.54
C ARG A 52 -4.56 4.63 -1.32
N LEU A 53 -5.04 5.88 -1.26
CA LEU A 53 -4.24 7.06 -0.99
C LEU A 53 -3.52 6.96 0.36
N PHE A 54 -4.25 6.57 1.42
CA PHE A 54 -3.65 6.34 2.74
C PHE A 54 -2.54 5.27 2.71
N ALA A 55 -2.79 4.14 2.03
CA ALA A 55 -1.75 3.10 1.90
C ALA A 55 -0.55 3.57 1.08
N GLY A 56 -0.77 4.39 0.05
CA GLY A 56 0.28 5.04 -0.73
C GLY A 56 1.14 5.94 0.15
N TYR A 57 0.53 6.80 0.96
CA TYR A 57 1.24 7.63 1.93
C TYR A 57 2.06 6.80 2.91
N VAL A 58 1.44 5.76 3.49
CA VAL A 58 2.10 4.90 4.48
C VAL A 58 3.32 4.18 3.90
N ASP A 59 3.25 3.77 2.63
CA ASP A 59 4.35 3.05 1.97
C ASP A 59 5.47 3.98 1.45
N LYS A 60 5.12 5.19 1.00
CA LYS A 60 6.06 6.10 0.32
C LYS A 60 6.64 7.21 1.20
N PHE A 61 5.88 7.70 2.17
CA PHE A 61 6.28 8.86 2.99
C PHE A 61 6.40 8.53 4.48
N PHE A 62 5.45 7.77 5.05
CA PHE A 62 5.56 7.39 6.46
C PHE A 62 6.65 6.35 6.70
N SER A 63 6.63 5.26 5.91
CA SER A 63 7.64 4.20 5.92
C SER A 63 9.02 4.77 5.55
N PRO A 64 10.13 4.26 6.12
CA PRO A 64 11.47 4.64 5.70
C PRO A 64 11.65 4.38 4.20
N ASN A 65 11.84 5.47 3.44
CA ASN A 65 11.95 5.46 1.99
C ASN A 65 12.66 6.73 1.50
N ALA A 66 13.99 6.75 1.60
CA ALA A 66 14.79 7.92 1.22
C ALA A 66 14.54 8.35 -0.24
N PHE A 67 14.30 7.39 -1.13
CA PHE A 67 14.00 7.67 -2.53
C PHE A 67 12.74 8.53 -2.70
N TYR A 68 11.61 8.14 -2.11
CA TYR A 68 10.37 8.93 -2.23
C TYR A 68 10.40 10.23 -1.43
N TRP A 69 11.06 10.24 -0.28
CA TRP A 69 11.28 11.45 0.50
C TRP A 69 12.00 12.51 -0.35
N HIS A 70 13.07 12.12 -1.04
CA HIS A 70 13.78 13.04 -1.93
C HIS A 70 13.02 13.37 -3.22
N LEU A 71 12.43 12.37 -3.88
CA LEU A 71 11.80 12.53 -5.19
C LEU A 71 10.54 13.39 -5.11
N ILE A 72 9.61 13.03 -4.24
CA ILE A 72 8.30 13.69 -4.13
C ILE A 72 8.20 14.49 -2.84
N GLY A 73 8.77 14.01 -1.73
CA GLY A 73 8.64 14.67 -0.43
C GLY A 73 9.16 16.11 -0.43
N LYS A 74 10.29 16.38 -1.10
CA LYS A 74 10.81 17.75 -1.28
C LYS A 74 9.87 18.64 -2.07
N TYR A 75 9.22 18.11 -3.11
CA TYR A 75 8.20 18.84 -3.85
C TYR A 75 7.00 19.19 -2.95
N ILE A 76 6.55 18.21 -2.14
CA ILE A 76 5.46 18.42 -1.17
C ILE A 76 5.83 19.53 -0.18
N GLN A 77 7.03 19.50 0.41
CA GLN A 77 7.48 20.56 1.32
C GLN A 77 7.55 21.92 0.64
N ASN A 78 8.06 22.01 -0.59
CA ASN A 78 8.11 23.28 -1.33
C ASN A 78 6.71 23.84 -1.61
N LEU A 79 5.75 22.95 -1.91
CA LEU A 79 4.36 23.31 -2.17
C LEU A 79 3.63 23.79 -0.90
N THR A 80 3.89 23.14 0.24
CA THR A 80 3.07 23.28 1.45
C THR A 80 3.71 24.12 2.55
N ARG A 81 5.04 24.26 2.53
CA ARG A 81 5.85 24.98 3.53
C ARG A 81 6.74 26.06 2.86
N PRO A 82 6.17 27.07 2.18
CA PRO A 82 6.96 28.09 1.48
C PRO A 82 7.87 28.90 2.44
N TYR A 83 7.46 29.08 3.69
CA TYR A 83 8.15 29.93 4.67
C TYR A 83 8.57 29.21 5.97
N GLU A 84 8.35 27.90 6.07
CA GLU A 84 8.68 27.11 7.26
C GLU A 84 9.97 26.29 7.06
N ASN A 85 10.53 25.81 8.18
CA ASN A 85 11.70 24.94 8.15
C ASN A 85 11.38 23.62 7.43
N ARG A 86 12.29 23.23 6.52
CA ARG A 86 12.20 22.01 5.73
C ARG A 86 13.31 21.06 6.14
N THR A 87 12.98 19.79 6.37
CA THR A 87 14.00 18.76 6.59
C THR A 87 14.74 18.46 5.29
N VAL A 88 16.05 18.18 5.38
CA VAL A 88 16.90 17.95 4.19
C VAL A 88 16.38 16.81 3.30
N CYS A 89 15.79 15.78 3.91
CA CYS A 89 15.25 14.65 3.17
C CYS A 89 13.75 14.73 2.90
N ALA A 90 12.99 15.61 3.56
CA ALA A 90 11.52 15.58 3.55
C ALA A 90 10.92 14.27 4.09
N HIS A 91 11.51 13.72 5.15
CA HIS A 91 11.03 12.50 5.83
C HIS A 91 9.81 12.75 6.74
N ASP A 92 9.54 14.01 7.04
CA ASP A 92 8.50 14.52 7.95
C ASP A 92 7.27 15.07 7.20
N VAL A 93 7.07 14.66 5.94
CA VAL A 93 5.84 14.97 5.20
C VAL A 93 4.64 14.32 5.90
N THR A 94 3.68 15.15 6.27
CA THR A 94 2.43 14.72 6.92
C THR A 94 1.42 14.20 5.90
N PHE A 95 0.41 13.47 6.38
CA PHE A 95 -0.68 13.03 5.50
C PHE A 95 -1.46 14.21 4.91
N LYS A 96 -1.65 15.28 5.70
CA LYS A 96 -2.32 16.52 5.23
C LYS A 96 -1.59 17.14 4.05
N GLU A 97 -0.28 17.26 4.12
CA GLU A 97 0.53 17.82 3.03
C GLU A 97 0.55 16.92 1.81
N PHE A 98 0.57 15.61 2.03
CA PHE A 98 0.44 14.63 0.96
C PHE A 98 -0.90 14.79 0.21
N ILE A 99 -2.03 14.99 0.91
CA ILE A 99 -3.32 15.22 0.25
C ILE A 99 -3.32 16.53 -0.55
N LYS A 100 -2.75 17.62 -0.01
CA LYS A 100 -2.59 18.87 -0.77
C LYS A 100 -1.79 18.67 -2.05
N TYR A 101 -0.75 17.84 -2.01
CA TYR A 101 0.01 17.45 -3.20
C TYR A 101 -0.82 16.64 -4.19
N VAL A 102 -1.61 15.67 -3.75
CA VAL A 102 -2.50 14.90 -4.63
C VAL A 102 -3.48 15.85 -5.33
N ILE A 103 -4.11 16.76 -4.59
CA ILE A 103 -5.05 17.74 -5.14
C ILE A 103 -4.35 18.65 -6.16
N GLN A 104 -3.18 19.20 -5.82
CA GLN A 104 -2.45 20.09 -6.71
C GLN A 104 -2.00 19.37 -7.99
N SER A 105 -1.43 18.17 -7.88
CA SER A 105 -0.90 17.41 -9.02
C SER A 105 -1.99 16.94 -9.99
N GLU A 106 -3.19 16.66 -9.50
CA GLU A 106 -4.35 16.35 -10.35
C GLU A 106 -4.96 17.62 -10.96
N LYS A 107 -4.90 18.77 -10.28
CA LYS A 107 -5.40 20.05 -10.80
C LYS A 107 -4.56 20.59 -11.96
N ASP A 108 -3.24 20.53 -11.85
CA ASP A 108 -2.33 21.12 -12.85
C ASP A 108 -1.70 20.09 -13.81
N PHE A 109 -1.96 18.79 -13.57
CA PHE A 109 -1.38 17.66 -14.30
C PHE A 109 0.16 17.59 -14.24
N LYS A 110 0.79 18.23 -13.24
CA LYS A 110 2.25 18.25 -13.03
C LYS A 110 2.63 17.42 -11.82
N ASN A 111 3.83 16.81 -11.89
CA ASN A 111 4.39 15.99 -10.80
C ASN A 111 3.44 14.89 -10.30
N ARG A 112 2.54 14.41 -11.17
CA ARG A 112 1.66 13.29 -10.87
C ARG A 112 2.48 12.02 -10.68
N ASP A 113 2.20 11.31 -9.59
CA ASP A 113 2.75 9.99 -9.36
C ASP A 113 1.66 8.93 -9.59
N ARG A 114 2.02 7.88 -10.33
CA ARG A 114 1.11 6.79 -10.71
C ARG A 114 0.53 6.01 -9.53
N HIS A 115 1.17 6.06 -8.36
CA HIS A 115 0.70 5.36 -7.16
C HIS A 115 -0.48 6.09 -6.50
N PHE A 116 -0.59 7.41 -6.71
CA PHE A 116 -1.60 8.25 -6.08
C PHE A 116 -2.68 8.73 -7.06
N SER A 117 -2.33 8.80 -8.36
CA SER A 117 -3.27 9.10 -9.44
C SER A 117 -4.47 8.13 -9.46
N PRO A 118 -5.68 8.56 -9.84
CA PRO A 118 -6.84 7.69 -10.00
C PRO A 118 -6.58 6.48 -10.91
N GLN A 119 -7.15 5.32 -10.55
CA GLN A 119 -6.91 4.06 -11.28
C GLN A 119 -7.51 4.09 -12.68
N TYR A 120 -8.66 4.76 -12.89
CA TYR A 120 -9.29 4.88 -14.20
C TYR A 120 -8.35 5.48 -15.25
N GLY A 121 -7.49 6.43 -14.85
CA GLY A 121 -6.55 7.09 -15.76
C GLY A 121 -5.45 6.17 -16.29
N HIS A 122 -4.97 5.24 -15.45
CA HIS A 122 -3.92 4.29 -15.83
C HIS A 122 -4.46 3.01 -16.44
N CYS A 123 -5.56 2.50 -15.89
CA CYS A 123 -6.16 1.23 -16.29
C CYS A 123 -7.10 1.39 -17.48
N LYS A 124 -7.57 2.61 -17.78
CA LYS A 124 -8.40 2.94 -18.94
C LYS A 124 -9.56 1.95 -19.14
N PRO A 125 -10.42 1.73 -18.12
CA PRO A 125 -11.51 0.77 -18.22
C PRO A 125 -12.54 1.12 -19.31
N CYS A 126 -12.58 2.38 -19.76
CA CYS A 126 -13.40 2.80 -20.90
C CYS A 126 -12.84 2.34 -22.25
N ASP A 127 -11.51 2.21 -22.37
CA ASP A 127 -10.83 1.81 -23.62
C ASP A 127 -10.56 0.30 -23.67
N ILE A 128 -10.38 -0.32 -22.51
CA ILE A 128 -10.00 -1.74 -22.38
C ILE A 128 -11.17 -2.53 -21.85
N LYS A 129 -11.66 -3.48 -22.66
CA LYS A 129 -12.68 -4.45 -22.25
C LYS A 129 -12.10 -5.50 -21.31
N TYR A 130 -12.14 -5.21 -20.01
CA TYR A 130 -11.78 -6.17 -18.98
C TYR A 130 -12.82 -7.29 -18.89
N SER A 131 -12.34 -8.53 -18.81
CA SER A 131 -13.15 -9.72 -18.59
C SER A 131 -13.53 -9.90 -17.12
N PHE A 132 -12.75 -9.33 -16.21
CA PHE A 132 -12.99 -9.39 -14.77
C PHE A 132 -12.42 -8.15 -14.06
N VAL A 133 -13.18 -7.60 -13.11
CA VAL A 133 -12.72 -6.52 -12.23
C VAL A 133 -12.87 -7.00 -10.79
N GLY A 134 -11.75 -7.33 -10.15
CA GLY A 134 -11.68 -7.73 -8.74
C GLY A 134 -11.39 -6.53 -7.83
N LYS A 135 -11.65 -6.68 -6.54
CA LYS A 135 -11.41 -5.66 -5.52
C LYS A 135 -10.31 -6.11 -4.55
N MET A 136 -9.47 -5.18 -4.12
CA MET A 136 -8.44 -5.45 -3.12
C MET A 136 -9.04 -5.80 -1.75
N GLU A 137 -10.26 -5.34 -1.48
CA GLU A 137 -11.02 -5.67 -0.27
C GLU A 137 -11.42 -7.15 -0.22
N THR A 138 -11.65 -7.78 -1.38
CA THR A 138 -12.03 -9.19 -1.58
C THR A 138 -10.93 -10.01 -2.27
N PHE A 139 -9.69 -9.53 -2.21
CA PHE A 139 -8.56 -10.03 -3.02
C PHE A 139 -8.42 -11.54 -3.05
N LYS A 140 -8.52 -12.23 -1.90
CA LYS A 140 -8.36 -13.71 -1.85
C LYS A 140 -9.41 -14.40 -2.73
N THR A 141 -10.68 -14.05 -2.59
CA THR A 141 -11.77 -14.67 -3.34
C THR A 141 -11.65 -14.33 -4.83
N ASP A 142 -11.40 -13.06 -5.15
CA ASP A 142 -11.33 -12.57 -6.53
C ASP A 142 -10.11 -13.13 -7.27
N ALA A 143 -8.97 -13.24 -6.60
CA ALA A 143 -7.78 -13.86 -7.18
C ALA A 143 -7.95 -15.38 -7.33
N MET A 144 -8.67 -16.07 -6.43
CA MET A 144 -8.99 -17.50 -6.64
C MET A 144 -9.84 -17.71 -7.90
N TYR A 145 -10.80 -16.84 -8.17
CA TYR A 145 -11.61 -16.90 -9.38
C TYR A 145 -10.73 -16.74 -10.65
N VAL A 146 -9.82 -15.77 -10.66
CA VAL A 146 -8.87 -15.58 -11.76
C VAL A 146 -7.95 -16.79 -11.93
N LEU A 147 -7.43 -17.35 -10.83
CA LEU A 147 -6.58 -18.53 -10.86
C LEU A 147 -7.31 -19.76 -11.39
N ASP A 148 -8.59 -19.95 -11.06
CA ASP A 148 -9.39 -21.06 -11.59
C ASP A 148 -9.51 -20.99 -13.12
N ILE A 149 -9.79 -19.79 -13.67
CA ILE A 149 -9.81 -19.56 -15.12
C ILE A 149 -8.45 -19.89 -15.76
N ILE A 150 -7.34 -19.49 -15.13
CA ILE A 150 -5.99 -19.77 -15.63
C ILE A 150 -5.69 -21.27 -15.56
N ASN A 151 -5.99 -21.93 -14.45
CA ASN A 151 -5.77 -23.35 -14.24
C ASN A 151 -6.50 -24.20 -15.29
N ASN A 152 -7.77 -23.86 -15.56
CA ASN A 152 -8.60 -24.53 -16.57
C ASN A 152 -8.06 -24.37 -17.99
N ARG A 153 -7.31 -23.30 -18.27
CA ARG A 153 -6.73 -23.02 -19.61
C ARG A 153 -5.31 -23.56 -19.79
N SER A 154 -4.56 -23.74 -18.71
CA SER A 154 -3.12 -24.06 -18.75
C SER A 154 -2.77 -25.42 -18.15
N ASN A 155 -3.76 -26.24 -17.77
CA ASN A 155 -3.56 -27.50 -17.06
C ASN A 155 -2.66 -27.38 -15.83
N ASN A 156 -2.72 -26.22 -15.17
CA ASN A 156 -1.99 -25.92 -13.94
C ASN A 156 -2.90 -26.10 -12.72
N ALA A 157 -2.31 -26.16 -11.53
CA ALA A 157 -3.03 -26.25 -10.25
C ALA A 157 -2.49 -25.20 -9.27
N ILE A 158 -2.55 -23.92 -9.65
CA ILE A 158 -2.15 -22.81 -8.78
C ILE A 158 -3.31 -22.49 -7.83
N THR A 159 -3.04 -22.47 -6.53
CA THR A 159 -4.05 -22.13 -5.52
C THR A 159 -3.40 -21.42 -4.34
N PHE A 160 -4.20 -20.78 -3.50
CA PHE A 160 -3.74 -20.26 -2.23
C PHE A 160 -3.66 -21.38 -1.20
N SER A 161 -2.63 -21.34 -0.35
CA SER A 161 -2.58 -22.20 0.83
C SER A 161 -3.69 -21.81 1.82
N GLU A 162 -4.08 -22.74 2.68
CA GLU A 162 -5.00 -22.47 3.78
C GLU A 162 -4.47 -21.36 4.71
N HIS A 163 -3.13 -21.26 4.81
CA HIS A 163 -2.40 -20.27 5.60
C HIS A 163 -1.95 -19.04 4.80
N PHE A 164 -2.52 -18.78 3.62
CA PHE A 164 -2.09 -17.67 2.74
C PHE A 164 -1.93 -16.32 3.44
N LYS A 165 -2.85 -15.99 4.36
CA LYS A 165 -2.78 -14.71 5.09
C LYS A 165 -1.57 -14.65 6.01
N GLU A 166 -1.26 -15.75 6.70
CA GLU A 166 -0.09 -15.85 7.56
C GLU A 166 1.21 -15.81 6.75
N GLU A 167 1.28 -16.57 5.65
CA GLU A 167 2.42 -16.53 4.73
C GLU A 167 2.65 -15.12 4.20
N SER A 168 1.59 -14.42 3.77
CA SER A 168 1.65 -13.04 3.28
C SER A 168 2.14 -12.05 4.33
N ASP A 169 1.70 -12.20 5.58
CA ASP A 169 2.12 -11.33 6.69
C ASP A 169 3.59 -11.59 7.08
N ILE A 170 4.00 -12.85 7.16
CA ILE A 170 5.40 -13.24 7.44
C ILE A 170 6.32 -12.76 6.32
N GLU A 171 5.93 -12.96 5.07
CA GLU A 171 6.72 -12.51 3.92
C GLU A 171 6.82 -10.98 3.88
N SER A 172 5.72 -10.28 4.19
CA SER A 172 5.74 -8.83 4.35
C SER A 172 6.73 -8.35 5.41
N ILE A 173 6.87 -9.07 6.54
CA ILE A 173 7.86 -8.74 7.58
C ILE A 173 9.27 -8.90 7.03
N LYS A 174 9.57 -10.04 6.40
CA LYS A 174 10.90 -10.36 5.87
C LYS A 174 11.33 -9.41 4.77
N GLU A 175 10.51 -9.25 3.73
CA GLU A 175 10.83 -8.41 2.57
C GLU A 175 11.02 -6.95 2.95
N LYS A 176 10.09 -6.37 3.73
CA LYS A 176 10.22 -4.97 4.17
C LYS A 176 11.43 -4.78 5.09
N THR A 177 11.69 -5.70 6.02
CA THR A 177 12.87 -5.62 6.87
C THR A 177 14.15 -5.66 6.02
N ARG A 178 14.25 -6.59 5.08
CA ARG A 178 15.42 -6.68 4.18
C ARG A 178 15.60 -5.39 3.38
N TYR A 179 14.52 -4.87 2.79
CA TYR A 179 14.54 -3.63 2.03
C TYR A 179 15.02 -2.44 2.89
N TRP A 180 14.40 -2.20 4.04
CA TRP A 180 14.79 -1.07 4.91
C TRP A 180 16.23 -1.17 5.40
N PHE A 181 16.70 -2.36 5.80
CA PHE A 181 18.07 -2.52 6.27
C PHE A 181 19.10 -2.45 5.14
N SER A 182 18.71 -2.71 3.89
CA SER A 182 19.60 -2.51 2.73
C SER A 182 19.91 -1.04 2.44
N ASP A 183 19.01 -0.13 2.81
CA ASP A 183 19.16 1.33 2.61
C ASP A 183 19.40 2.11 3.92
N MET A 184 19.75 1.40 5.00
CA MET A 184 19.87 1.99 6.35
C MET A 184 20.92 3.10 6.44
N SER A 185 21.98 3.03 5.62
CA SER A 185 23.02 4.06 5.56
C SER A 185 22.52 5.38 4.98
N THR A 186 21.65 5.34 3.97
CA THR A 186 21.00 6.52 3.41
C THR A 186 19.97 7.07 4.38
N LEU A 187 19.12 6.20 4.95
CA LEU A 187 18.08 6.59 5.90
C LEU A 187 18.66 7.29 7.13
N ALA A 188 19.78 6.80 7.66
CA ALA A 188 20.44 7.38 8.84
C ALA A 188 21.01 8.79 8.61
N LYS A 189 21.14 9.25 7.35
CA LYS A 189 21.49 10.65 7.04
C LYS A 189 20.28 11.59 7.13
N CYS A 190 19.07 11.04 7.12
CA CYS A 190 17.83 11.80 7.06
C CYS A 190 17.21 12.05 8.43
N THR A 191 17.22 11.04 9.31
CA THR A 191 16.59 11.09 10.63
C THR A 191 17.28 10.08 11.56
N PRO A 192 17.26 10.28 12.89
CA PRO A 192 17.82 9.32 13.84
C PRO A 192 17.27 7.90 13.67
N LYS A 193 18.14 6.91 13.91
CA LYS A 193 17.78 5.47 13.85
C LYS A 193 16.57 5.12 14.72
N SER A 194 16.39 5.80 15.85
CA SER A 194 15.23 5.63 16.73
C SER A 194 13.91 5.84 16.01
N GLU A 195 13.78 6.93 15.27
CA GLU A 195 12.59 7.28 14.50
C GLU A 195 12.39 6.32 13.33
N ILE A 196 13.48 5.94 12.63
CA ILE A 196 13.44 4.95 11.54
C ILE A 196 12.83 3.64 12.04
N PHE A 197 13.34 3.10 13.15
CA PHE A 197 12.85 1.83 13.69
C PHE A 197 11.41 1.93 14.22
N LEU A 198 11.03 3.07 14.81
CA LEU A 198 9.63 3.31 15.18
C LEU A 198 8.71 3.35 13.96
N ARG A 199 9.08 4.04 12.87
CA ARG A 199 8.33 4.05 11.61
C ARG A 199 8.18 2.66 11.01
N MET A 200 9.25 1.85 11.03
CA MET A 200 9.19 0.45 10.59
C MET A 200 8.19 -0.36 11.43
N TRP A 201 8.23 -0.20 12.75
CA TRP A 201 7.33 -0.90 13.67
C TRP A 201 5.87 -0.45 13.50
N ARG A 202 5.63 0.86 13.44
CA ARG A 202 4.32 1.47 13.17
C ARG A 202 3.78 1.03 11.82
N ASN A 203 4.62 0.89 10.79
CA ASN A 203 4.20 0.39 9.48
C ASN A 203 3.53 -0.99 9.59
N PHE A 204 4.12 -1.91 10.37
CA PHE A 204 3.50 -3.22 10.62
C PHE A 204 2.22 -3.11 11.48
N GLN A 205 2.15 -2.17 12.41
CA GLN A 205 0.94 -1.92 13.19
C GLN A 205 -0.21 -1.39 12.32
N ILE A 206 0.04 -0.37 11.50
CA ILE A 206 -0.92 0.22 10.56
C ILE A 206 -1.45 -0.83 9.58
N ARG A 207 -0.56 -1.70 9.07
CA ARG A 207 -0.95 -2.79 8.17
C ARG A 207 -1.73 -3.91 8.86
N GLY A 208 -1.90 -3.86 10.18
CA GLY A 208 -2.55 -4.91 10.97
C GLY A 208 -1.74 -6.21 11.02
N ILE A 209 -0.43 -6.17 10.74
CA ILE A 209 0.47 -7.32 10.83
C ILE A 209 0.83 -7.58 12.29
N ILE A 210 1.16 -6.54 13.05
CA ILE A 210 1.37 -6.67 14.50
C ILE A 210 0.32 -5.84 15.27
N SER A 211 0.04 -6.23 16.50
CA SER A 211 -0.94 -5.52 17.33
C SER A 211 -0.47 -4.11 17.72
N LYS A 212 -1.41 -3.17 17.86
CA LYS A 212 -1.14 -1.85 18.45
C LYS A 212 -0.64 -1.95 19.90
N LYS A 213 -0.96 -3.05 20.61
CA LYS A 213 -0.48 -3.37 21.96
C LYS A 213 0.98 -3.88 22.00
N ALA A 214 1.57 -4.22 20.84
CA ALA A 214 2.96 -4.61 20.77
C ALA A 214 3.83 -3.35 20.70
N TYR A 215 4.38 -2.89 21.82
CA TYR A 215 5.35 -1.79 21.82
C TYR A 215 6.69 -2.25 21.26
N PHE A 216 7.47 -1.33 20.68
CA PHE A 216 8.80 -1.66 20.19
C PHE A 216 9.71 -1.99 21.39
N PRO A 217 10.26 -3.22 21.48
CA PRO A 217 10.87 -3.72 22.72
C PRO A 217 12.36 -3.35 22.84
N VAL A 218 12.74 -2.17 22.36
CA VAL A 218 14.12 -1.65 22.43
C VAL A 218 14.07 -0.22 22.92
N SER A 219 14.89 0.09 23.91
CA SER A 219 14.96 1.45 24.46
C SER A 219 15.63 2.42 23.49
N LYS A 220 15.40 3.72 23.70
CA LYS A 220 16.02 4.77 22.87
C LYS A 220 17.55 4.77 22.87
N TYR A 221 18.15 4.18 23.90
CA TYR A 221 19.59 4.07 24.07
C TYR A 221 20.18 2.81 23.44
N GLU A 222 19.37 1.87 22.95
CA GLU A 222 19.87 0.57 22.44
C GLU A 222 19.69 0.41 20.93
N PHE A 223 19.08 1.39 20.25
CA PHE A 223 18.82 1.33 18.82
C PHE A 223 20.07 1.10 17.96
N TYR A 224 21.24 1.57 18.39
CA TYR A 224 22.49 1.36 17.65
C TYR A 224 22.90 -0.13 17.55
N ARG A 225 22.38 -0.99 18.43
CA ARG A 225 22.63 -2.44 18.45
C ARG A 225 21.67 -3.24 17.57
N VAL A 226 20.61 -2.60 17.05
CA VAL A 226 19.56 -3.29 16.28
C VAL A 226 20.07 -3.66 14.89
N THR A 227 20.24 -4.95 14.64
CA THR A 227 20.53 -5.51 13.31
C THR A 227 19.24 -5.89 12.59
N GLY A 228 19.30 -6.06 11.26
CA GLY A 228 18.13 -6.48 10.47
C GLY A 228 17.56 -7.82 10.92
N LYS A 229 18.43 -8.81 11.18
CA LYS A 229 18.02 -10.11 11.73
C LYS A 229 17.38 -9.98 13.11
N MET A 230 17.88 -9.09 13.96
CA MET A 230 17.29 -8.84 15.27
C MET A 230 15.90 -8.21 15.14
N PHE A 231 15.76 -7.17 14.30
CA PHE A 231 14.48 -6.52 14.06
C PHE A 231 13.43 -7.49 13.49
N GLU A 232 13.80 -8.30 12.49
CA GLU A 232 12.94 -9.33 11.92
C GLU A 232 12.43 -10.30 13.00
N ARG A 233 13.33 -10.81 13.85
CA ARG A 233 12.96 -11.71 14.96
C ARG A 233 12.01 -11.04 15.95
N LEU A 234 12.24 -9.77 16.28
CA LEU A 234 11.36 -9.02 17.17
C LEU A 234 9.96 -8.83 16.55
N ALA A 235 9.89 -8.49 15.27
CA ALA A 235 8.63 -8.34 14.54
C ALA A 235 7.86 -9.68 14.45
N LEU A 236 8.55 -10.78 14.14
CA LEU A 236 7.95 -12.13 14.11
C LEU A 236 7.47 -12.57 15.51
N LYS A 237 8.23 -12.25 16.57
CA LYS A 237 7.80 -12.52 17.95
C LYS A 237 6.54 -11.73 18.30
N ALA A 238 6.45 -10.46 17.89
CA ALA A 238 5.25 -9.65 18.09
C ALA A 238 4.06 -10.14 17.27
N TYR A 239 4.27 -10.56 16.02
CA TYR A 239 3.25 -11.19 15.19
C TYR A 239 2.67 -12.45 15.87
N ASN A 240 3.54 -13.37 16.30
CA ASN A 240 3.12 -14.63 16.92
C ASN A 240 2.43 -14.43 18.26
N ARG A 241 2.90 -13.47 19.08
CA ARG A 241 2.27 -13.16 20.38
C ARG A 241 0.81 -12.68 20.24
N PHE A 242 0.48 -12.03 19.12
CA PHE A 242 -0.83 -11.44 18.87
C PHE A 242 -1.48 -12.00 17.59
N LYS A 243 -1.25 -13.28 17.28
CA LYS A 243 -1.70 -13.92 16.04
C LYS A 243 -3.21 -13.81 15.85
N ASP A 244 -3.99 -14.12 16.90
CA ASP A 244 -5.47 -14.11 16.87
C ASP A 244 -6.11 -12.80 17.35
N ASN A 245 -5.35 -11.71 17.37
CA ASN A 245 -5.85 -10.44 17.88
C ASN A 245 -6.87 -9.82 16.90
N LYS A 246 -8.17 -9.93 17.21
CA LYS A 246 -9.28 -9.29 16.45
C LYS A 246 -9.11 -7.77 16.29
N GLU A 247 -8.45 -7.10 17.23
CA GLU A 247 -8.17 -5.65 17.14
C GLU A 247 -7.19 -5.30 16.01
N ARG A 248 -6.30 -6.22 15.61
CA ARG A 248 -5.38 -5.98 14.47
C ARG A 248 -6.13 -5.66 13.18
N LYS A 249 -7.34 -6.23 13.01
CA LYS A 249 -8.20 -5.95 11.86
C LYS A 249 -8.70 -4.50 11.86
N LYS A 250 -8.79 -3.86 13.03
CA LYS A 250 -9.21 -2.47 13.21
C LYS A 250 -8.06 -1.48 13.01
N ASN A 251 -6.81 -1.88 13.27
CA ASN A 251 -5.64 -0.97 13.19
C ASN A 251 -5.59 -0.14 11.90
N LYS A 252 -5.85 -0.78 10.75
CA LYS A 252 -5.82 -0.10 9.45
C LYS A 252 -6.90 0.98 9.36
N MET A 253 -8.11 0.70 9.86
CA MET A 253 -9.21 1.64 9.86
C MET A 253 -8.94 2.78 10.86
N GLU A 254 -8.48 2.46 12.07
CA GLU A 254 -8.13 3.45 13.09
C GLU A 254 -7.05 4.43 12.58
N ALA A 255 -5.97 3.91 12.00
CA ALA A 255 -4.90 4.75 11.44
C ALA A 255 -5.37 5.60 10.24
N LEU A 256 -6.30 5.07 9.44
CA LEU A 256 -6.91 5.79 8.33
C LEU A 256 -7.78 6.94 8.85
N LEU A 257 -8.59 6.71 9.89
CA LEU A 257 -9.40 7.74 10.53
C LEU A 257 -8.52 8.82 11.17
N GLU A 258 -7.46 8.44 11.88
CA GLU A 258 -6.47 9.39 12.42
C GLU A 258 -5.89 10.28 11.31
N ALA A 259 -5.55 9.70 10.15
CA ALA A 259 -4.99 10.44 9.03
C ALA A 259 -6.00 11.43 8.44
N TYR A 260 -7.20 10.95 8.09
CA TYR A 260 -8.22 11.78 7.43
C TYR A 260 -8.86 12.83 8.36
N SER A 261 -8.84 12.60 9.67
CA SER A 261 -9.29 13.61 10.65
C SER A 261 -8.47 14.91 10.63
N GLN A 262 -7.27 14.88 10.03
CA GLN A 262 -6.39 16.04 9.91
C GLN A 262 -6.66 16.87 8.64
N ILE A 263 -7.54 16.40 7.75
CA ILE A 263 -7.79 17.04 6.44
C ILE A 263 -8.92 18.06 6.58
N ASP A 264 -8.69 19.27 6.08
CA ASP A 264 -9.70 20.32 6.12
C ASP A 264 -10.87 19.97 5.19
N ARG A 265 -12.09 20.38 5.57
CA ARG A 265 -13.31 20.06 4.82
C ARG A 265 -13.21 20.47 3.34
N GLU A 266 -12.60 21.62 3.05
CA GLU A 266 -12.40 22.09 1.68
C GLU A 266 -11.55 21.12 0.85
N ASP A 267 -10.44 20.63 1.41
CA ASP A 267 -9.57 19.67 0.73
C ASP A 267 -10.23 18.28 0.61
N MET A 268 -11.04 17.87 1.58
CA MET A 268 -11.87 16.66 1.47
C MET A 268 -12.87 16.75 0.30
N MET A 269 -13.52 17.90 0.11
CA MET A 269 -14.43 18.10 -1.02
C MET A 269 -13.71 18.11 -2.37
N LYS A 270 -12.53 18.72 -2.47
CA LYS A 270 -11.70 18.64 -3.68
C LYS A 270 -11.28 17.20 -3.97
N LEU A 271 -10.87 16.46 -2.93
CA LEU A 271 -10.46 15.08 -3.06
C LEU A 271 -11.62 14.18 -3.52
N LYS A 272 -12.84 14.41 -3.02
CA LYS A 272 -14.06 13.74 -3.48
C LYS A 272 -14.23 13.85 -5.00
N GLU A 273 -14.10 15.05 -5.57
CA GLU A 273 -14.22 15.23 -7.02
C GLU A 273 -13.12 14.48 -7.79
N ILE A 274 -11.90 14.45 -7.28
CA ILE A 274 -10.77 13.74 -7.90
C ILE A 274 -11.00 12.23 -7.93
N VAL A 275 -11.53 11.65 -6.85
CA VAL A 275 -11.74 10.19 -6.77
C VAL A 275 -13.07 9.72 -7.33
N ARG A 276 -14.05 10.63 -7.53
CA ARG A 276 -15.40 10.28 -8.03
C ARG A 276 -15.39 9.38 -9.26
N PRO A 277 -14.57 9.59 -10.30
CA PRO A 277 -14.59 8.70 -11.45
C PRO A 277 -14.21 7.25 -11.12
N ASP A 278 -13.24 7.03 -10.21
CA ASP A 278 -12.93 5.68 -9.72
C ASP A 278 -14.12 5.10 -8.94
N CYS A 279 -14.77 5.92 -8.10
CA CYS A 279 -15.94 5.49 -7.33
C CYS A 279 -17.11 5.06 -8.23
N ASP A 280 -17.46 5.87 -9.22
CA ASP A 280 -18.55 5.61 -10.16
C ASP A 280 -18.27 4.38 -11.03
N LEU A 281 -17.04 4.24 -11.54
CA LEU A 281 -16.65 3.13 -12.40
C LEU A 281 -16.56 1.79 -11.67
N PHE A 282 -16.19 1.81 -10.39
CA PHE A 282 -15.88 0.59 -9.64
C PHE A 282 -16.85 0.30 -8.47
N GLY A 283 -17.91 1.09 -8.35
CA GLY A 283 -18.94 0.93 -7.33
C GLY A 283 -18.37 1.10 -5.92
N TYR A 284 -17.69 2.23 -5.68
CA TYR A 284 -17.33 2.70 -4.35
C TYR A 284 -18.15 3.95 -4.00
N ASP A 285 -18.28 4.22 -2.70
CA ASP A 285 -18.86 5.47 -2.24
C ASP A 285 -17.84 6.60 -2.38
N SER A 286 -18.23 7.73 -2.98
CA SER A 286 -17.38 8.93 -3.09
C SER A 286 -17.48 9.84 -1.87
N GLU A 287 -18.47 9.64 -1.00
CA GLU A 287 -18.63 10.38 0.26
C GLU A 287 -18.95 9.42 1.43
N PRO A 288 -18.07 8.44 1.72
CA PRO A 288 -18.33 7.49 2.78
C PRO A 288 -18.49 8.19 4.13
N GLU A 289 -19.61 7.90 4.82
CA GLU A 289 -19.98 8.56 6.07
C GLU A 289 -18.87 8.48 7.14
N TYR A 290 -18.17 7.34 7.22
CA TYR A 290 -17.09 7.14 8.18
C TYR A 290 -15.86 8.04 7.97
N LEU A 291 -15.72 8.69 6.80
CA LEU A 291 -14.66 9.68 6.53
C LEU A 291 -15.16 11.13 6.52
N PHE A 292 -16.39 11.36 6.07
CA PHE A 292 -16.94 12.71 5.92
C PHE A 292 -17.69 13.19 7.18
N ARG A 293 -17.98 12.29 8.12
CA ARG A 293 -18.61 12.58 9.41
C ARG A 293 -17.85 11.90 10.56
N ILE A 294 -16.54 12.16 10.65
CA ILE A 294 -15.72 11.63 11.73
C ILE A 294 -16.14 12.28 13.06
N ASP A 295 -16.64 11.48 13.99
CA ASP A 295 -16.84 11.90 15.38
C ASP A 295 -15.48 11.93 16.08
N GLU A 296 -15.08 13.08 16.64
CA GLU A 296 -13.81 13.19 17.39
C GLU A 296 -13.70 12.17 18.52
N LYS A 297 -14.83 11.79 19.15
CA LYS A 297 -14.86 10.75 20.19
C LYS A 297 -14.55 9.35 19.66
N SER A 298 -14.67 9.15 18.35
CA SER A 298 -14.37 7.88 17.68
C SER A 298 -12.91 7.74 17.25
N LEU A 299 -12.10 8.80 17.39
CA LEU A 299 -10.69 8.78 17.04
C LEU A 299 -9.89 7.83 17.95
N PRO A 300 -8.88 7.13 17.40
CA PRO A 300 -8.08 6.23 18.20
C PRO A 300 -7.24 6.99 19.24
N ASN A 301 -7.24 6.50 20.48
CA ASN A 301 -6.31 6.97 21.51
C ASN A 301 -4.84 6.67 21.13
N PHE A 302 -4.62 5.60 20.38
CA PHE A 302 -3.30 5.22 19.91
C PHE A 302 -2.91 6.02 18.67
N LYS A 303 -1.81 6.78 18.76
CA LYS A 303 -1.26 7.54 17.63
C LYS A 303 -0.43 6.62 16.73
N TYR A 304 -0.90 6.37 15.52
CA TYR A 304 -0.25 5.54 14.53
C TYR A 304 0.79 6.32 13.72
N LEU A 305 0.52 7.60 13.45
CA LEU A 305 1.36 8.44 12.60
C LEU A 305 2.39 9.26 13.38
N ASP A 306 2.27 9.31 14.70
CA ASP A 306 3.25 9.93 15.58
C ASP A 306 4.39 8.95 15.90
N VAL A 307 5.61 9.38 15.58
CA VAL A 307 6.86 8.64 15.77
C VAL A 307 7.92 9.47 16.52
N GLY A 308 7.51 10.59 17.13
CA GLY A 308 8.35 11.38 18.02
C GLY A 308 8.61 10.66 19.34
N TYR A 309 9.83 10.82 19.87
CA TYR A 309 10.23 10.32 21.19
C TYR A 309 10.17 11.41 22.25
#